data_AF-A0A9W9DDS5-F1
#
_entry.id   AF-A0A9W9DDS5-F1
#
_cell.length_a   1.000
_cell.length_b   1.000
_cell.length_c   1.000
_cell.angle_alpha   90.00
_cell.angle_beta   90.00
_cell.angle_gamma   90.00
#
_symmetry.space_group_name_H-M   'P 1'
#
loop_
_entity.id
_entity.type
_entity.pdbx_description
1 polymer ?
#
loop_
_entity_poly.entity_id
_entity_poly.type
_entity_poly.pdbx_seq_one_letter_code
_entity_poly.pdbx_strand_id
1 'polypeptide(L)'
;MPNYSRHVGRALNLSGPGVDPPLPWHRVVSSTGLILSRGPGTTGAERQRQALEDEGVEVTVGRAGELKVDLKTYGWFPDRLNPNPAQG
;
A
#
# COMPACT_ATOMS: atom_id res chain seq x y z
N MET A 1 -15.20 -11.22 -10.49
CA MET A 1 -14.24 -10.38 -9.74
C MET A 1 -12.92 -10.34 -10.50
N PRO A 2 -12.25 -9.18 -10.70
CA PRO A 2 -10.96 -9.17 -11.37
C PRO A 2 -9.88 -9.79 -10.46
N ASN A 3 -9.15 -10.80 -10.96
CA ASN A 3 -8.21 -11.64 -10.21
C ASN A 3 -6.74 -11.15 -10.29
N TYR A 4 -6.50 -9.85 -10.51
CA TYR A 4 -5.19 -9.33 -10.90
C TYR A 4 -4.36 -8.69 -9.77
N SER A 5 -4.76 -8.79 -8.50
CA SER A 5 -3.99 -8.20 -7.37
C SER A 5 -2.53 -8.68 -7.33
N ARG A 6 -2.27 -9.93 -7.75
CA ARG A 6 -0.91 -10.48 -7.86
C ARG A 6 -0.08 -9.85 -8.99
N HIS A 7 -0.73 -9.38 -10.06
CA HIS A 7 -0.06 -8.73 -11.19
C HIS A 7 0.39 -7.32 -10.84
N VAL A 8 -0.40 -6.59 -10.03
CA VAL A 8 -0.04 -5.24 -9.54
C VAL A 8 1.24 -5.28 -8.70
N GLY A 9 1.34 -6.23 -7.76
CA GLY A 9 2.54 -6.41 -6.94
C GLY A 9 3.79 -6.77 -7.78
N ARG A 10 3.61 -7.41 -8.94
CA ARG A 10 4.70 -7.72 -9.88
C ARG A 10 5.08 -6.51 -10.74
N ALA A 11 4.10 -5.70 -11.16
CA ALA A 11 4.34 -4.46 -11.89
C ALA A 11 5.16 -3.46 -11.06
N LEU A 12 4.85 -3.29 -9.76
CA LEU A 12 5.62 -2.43 -8.85
C LEU A 12 7.07 -2.87 -8.65
N ASN A 13 7.39 -4.17 -8.82
CA ASN A 13 8.78 -4.64 -8.77
C ASN A 13 9.57 -4.38 -10.04
N LEU A 14 8.87 -4.26 -11.17
CA LEU A 14 9.48 -4.13 -12.49
C LEU A 14 9.71 -2.67 -12.88
N SER A 15 9.12 -1.72 -12.15
CA SER A 15 9.47 -0.30 -12.19
C SER A 15 10.89 -0.12 -11.65
N GLY A 16 11.88 -0.34 -12.53
CA GLY A 16 13.27 -0.02 -12.31
C GLY A 16 13.50 1.50 -12.18
N PRO A 17 14.76 1.96 -12.05
CA PRO A 17 15.14 3.35 -11.77
C PRO A 17 14.81 4.38 -12.88
N GLY A 18 13.97 4.04 -13.86
CA GLY A 18 13.64 4.87 -15.01
C GLY A 18 12.21 5.43 -15.03
N VAL A 19 11.44 5.30 -13.94
CA VAL A 19 10.11 5.93 -13.83
C VAL A 19 10.24 7.28 -13.15
N ASP A 20 9.91 8.36 -13.86
CA ASP A 20 9.92 9.74 -13.37
C ASP A 20 8.51 10.35 -13.51
N PRO A 21 7.83 10.72 -12.40
CA PRO A 21 8.29 10.58 -11.01
C PRO A 21 8.31 9.11 -10.54
N PRO A 22 9.13 8.77 -9.53
CA PRO A 22 9.16 7.43 -8.94
C PRO A 22 7.77 6.99 -8.50
N LEU A 23 7.40 5.74 -8.82
CA LEU A 23 6.11 5.21 -8.36
C LEU A 23 6.09 5.09 -6.83
N PRO A 24 5.04 5.58 -6.15
CA PRO A 24 4.91 5.52 -4.69
C PRO A 24 4.48 4.12 -4.24
N TRP A 25 5.34 3.13 -4.48
CA TRP A 25 5.07 1.72 -4.21
C TRP A 25 4.73 1.45 -2.73
N HIS A 26 5.27 2.27 -1.81
CA HIS A 26 5.06 2.14 -0.37
C HIS A 26 3.61 2.40 0.06
N ARG A 27 2.81 3.09 -0.77
CA ARG A 27 1.39 3.34 -0.52
C ARG A 27 0.49 2.14 -0.78
N VAL A 28 1.03 1.06 -1.36
CA VAL A 28 0.26 -0.14 -1.69
C VAL A 28 0.44 -1.20 -0.60
N VAL A 29 -0.63 -1.49 0.12
CA VAL A 29 -0.70 -2.50 1.20
C VAL A 29 -1.73 -3.58 0.88
N SER A 30 -1.80 -4.64 1.72
CA SER A 30 -2.84 -5.66 1.55
C SER A 30 -4.25 -5.07 1.76
N SER A 31 -5.28 -5.80 1.31
CA SER A 31 -6.68 -5.42 1.54
C SER A 31 -7.08 -5.39 3.03
N THR A 32 -6.30 -5.99 3.92
CA THR A 32 -6.50 -5.96 5.38
C THR A 32 -5.67 -4.89 6.08
N GLY A 33 -4.91 -4.09 5.32
CA GLY A 33 -4.02 -3.05 5.83
C GLY A 33 -2.65 -3.55 6.27
N LEU A 34 -2.29 -4.81 5.98
CA LEU A 34 -0.99 -5.37 6.34
C LEU A 34 0.09 -4.92 5.35
N ILE A 35 1.25 -4.56 5.88
CA ILE A 35 2.48 -4.40 5.11
C ILE A 35 3.01 -5.81 4.81
N LEU A 36 3.08 -6.15 3.53
CA LEU A 36 3.47 -7.48 3.09
C LEU A 36 5.00 -7.63 3.15
N SER A 37 5.47 -8.46 4.08
CA SER A 37 6.87 -8.92 4.06
C SER A 37 7.09 -9.87 2.89
N ARG A 38 8.28 -9.79 2.26
CA ARG A 38 8.64 -10.59 1.08
C ARG A 38 9.51 -11.79 1.42
N GLY A 39 9.38 -12.30 2.63
CA GLY A 39 10.06 -13.49 3.13
C GLY A 39 11.21 -13.19 4.10
N PRO A 40 11.80 -14.24 4.69
CA PRO A 40 12.85 -14.13 5.71
C PRO A 40 14.07 -13.37 5.18
N GLY A 41 14.63 -12.47 5.99
CA GLY A 41 15.83 -11.70 5.63
C GLY A 41 15.61 -10.51 4.69
N THR A 42 14.36 -10.19 4.33
CA THR A 42 14.07 -9.01 3.50
C THR A 42 13.81 -7.75 4.35
N THR A 43 14.40 -6.62 3.95
CA THR A 43 14.20 -5.30 4.59
C THR A 43 13.05 -4.49 3.96
N GLY A 44 12.25 -5.12 3.10
CA GLY A 44 11.22 -4.43 2.32
C GLY A 44 10.06 -3.90 3.16
N ALA A 45 9.60 -4.68 4.15
CA ALA A 45 8.51 -4.25 5.04
C ALA A 45 8.92 -3.05 5.90
N GLU A 46 10.15 -3.05 6.42
CA GLU A 46 10.65 -1.94 7.24
C GLU A 46 10.87 -0.67 6.41
N ARG A 47 11.42 -0.81 5.19
CA ARG A 47 11.52 0.34 4.26
C ARG A 47 10.15 0.91 3.90
N GLN A 48 9.15 0.06 3.71
CA GLN A 48 7.79 0.50 3.45
C GLN A 48 7.19 1.22 4.66
N ARG A 49 7.41 0.69 5.86
CA ARG A 49 7.00 1.33 7.11
C ARG A 49 7.59 2.73 7.24
N GLN A 50 8.92 2.87 7.13
CA GLN A 50 9.58 4.17 7.25
C GLN A 50 9.02 5.17 6.23
N ALA A 51 8.86 4.76 4.97
CA ALA A 51 8.32 5.64 3.92
C ALA A 51 6.86 6.06 4.18
N LEU A 52 6.06 5.22 4.83
CA LEU A 52 4.69 5.55 5.26
C LEU A 52 4.71 6.52 6.45
N GLU A 53 5.55 6.26 7.45
CA GLU A 53 5.71 7.11 8.63
C GLU A 53 6.24 8.51 8.27
N ASP A 54 7.15 8.60 7.30
CA ASP A 54 7.66 9.87 6.74
C ASP A 54 6.55 10.70 6.06
N GLU A 55 5.51 10.06 5.56
CA GLU A 55 4.30 10.71 5.02
C GLU A 55 3.23 10.98 6.10
N GLY A 56 3.51 10.67 7.37
CA GLY A 56 2.56 10.84 8.48
C GLY A 56 1.50 9.74 8.60
N VAL A 57 1.72 8.59 7.96
CA VAL A 57 0.84 7.42 8.11
C VAL A 57 1.27 6.62 9.34
N GLU A 58 0.36 6.45 10.29
CA GLU A 58 0.61 5.63 11.48
C GLU A 58 0.68 4.13 11.11
N VAL A 59 1.79 3.49 11.47
CA VAL A 59 1.98 2.04 11.33
C VAL A 59 2.03 1.40 12.70
N THR A 60 1.08 0.51 12.96
CA THR A 60 0.98 -0.24 14.23
C THR A 60 1.68 -1.58 14.12
N VAL A 61 2.25 -2.03 15.25
CA VAL A 61 2.86 -3.37 15.38
C VAL A 61 1.89 -4.27 16.14
N GLY A 62 1.43 -5.35 15.49
CA GLY A 62 0.56 -6.34 16.11
C GLY A 62 1.32 -7.31 17.01
N ARG A 63 0.58 -8.18 17.70
CA ARG A 63 1.14 -9.09 18.71
C ARG A 63 2.16 -10.08 18.14
N ALA A 64 2.01 -10.43 16.86
CA ALA A 64 2.94 -11.31 16.17
C ALA A 64 4.06 -10.55 15.41
N GLY A 65 4.19 -9.24 15.65
CA GLY A 65 5.14 -8.39 14.92
C GLY A 65 4.65 -7.98 13.52
N GLU A 66 3.36 -8.19 13.21
CA GLU A 66 2.80 -7.75 11.93
C GLU A 66 2.69 -6.21 11.88
N LEU A 67 3.07 -5.61 10.75
CA LEU A 67 2.95 -4.17 10.55
C LEU A 67 1.63 -3.86 9.86
N LYS A 68 0.85 -2.92 10.41
CA LYS A 68 -0.52 -2.65 9.96
C LYS A 68 -0.86 -1.17 9.92
N VAL A 69 -1.54 -0.76 8.85
CA VAL A 69 -2.13 0.56 8.64
C VAL A 69 -3.64 0.48 8.84
N ASP A 70 -4.22 1.49 9.50
CA ASP A 70 -5.68 1.63 9.55
C ASP A 70 -6.22 2.20 8.23
N LEU A 71 -6.82 1.32 7.43
CA LEU A 71 -7.44 1.70 6.16
C LEU A 71 -8.67 2.59 6.30
N LYS A 72 -9.31 2.67 7.48
CA LYS A 72 -10.41 3.63 7.67
C LYS A 72 -9.90 5.07 7.65
N THR A 73 -8.73 5.28 8.24
CA THR A 73 -8.08 6.59 8.36
C THR A 73 -7.28 6.94 7.10
N TYR A 74 -6.50 6.00 6.58
CA TYR A 74 -5.53 6.26 5.50
C TYR A 74 -5.88 5.63 4.15
N GLY A 75 -6.97 4.88 4.06
CA GLY A 75 -7.35 4.19 2.82
C GLY A 75 -7.87 5.14 1.76
N TRP A 76 -7.45 4.92 0.51
CA TRP A 76 -7.97 5.65 -0.64
C TRP A 76 -9.18 4.93 -1.24
N PHE A 77 -10.36 5.56 -1.15
CA PHE A 77 -11.62 5.05 -1.67
C PHE A 77 -12.24 6.07 -2.65
N PRO A 78 -11.88 6.04 -3.94
CA PRO A 78 -12.29 7.05 -4.92
C PRO A 78 -13.80 7.24 -5.02
N ASP A 79 -14.58 6.15 -4.91
CA ASP A 79 -16.04 6.19 -4.99
C ASP A 79 -16.67 7.00 -3.85
N ARG A 80 -15.97 7.15 -2.70
CA ARG A 80 -16.42 8.02 -1.60
C ARG A 80 -16.11 9.49 -1.86
N LEU A 81 -15.09 9.77 -2.66
CA LEU A 81 -14.66 11.12 -3.00
C LEU A 81 -15.49 11.71 -4.14
N ASN A 82 -16.08 10.87 -4.98
CA ASN A 82 -16.99 11.28 -6.04
C ASN A 82 -18.26 10.42 -6.01
N PRO A 83 -19.25 10.77 -5.17
CA PRO A 83 -20.52 10.05 -5.09
C PRO A 83 -21.40 10.37 -6.32
N ASN A 84 -20.92 10.05 -7.52
CA ASN A 84 -21.59 10.11 -8.83
C ASN A 84 -22.25 11.45 -9.28
N PRO A 85 -21.88 12.01 -10.45
CA PRO A 85 -22.65 13.08 -11.12
C PRO A 85 -23.97 12.62 -11.81
N ALA A 86 -24.41 11.36 -11.70
CA ALA A 86 -25.64 10.88 -12.32
C ALA A 86 -26.90 11.04 -11.45
N GLN A 87 -27.22 12.28 -11.07
CA GLN A 87 -28.59 12.68 -10.70
C GLN A 87 -29.12 13.61 -11.80
N GLY A 88 -29.83 13.00 -12.75
CA GLY A 88 -30.60 13.64 -13.81
C GLY A 88 -31.71 12.70 -14.23
#